data_AF-A0A0F9DBM5-F1
#
_entry.id   AF-A0A0F9DBM5-F1
#
_cell.length_a   1.000
_cell.length_b   1.000
_cell.length_c   1.000
_cell.angle_alpha   90.00
_cell.angle_beta   90.00
_cell.angle_gamma   90.00
#
_symmetry.space_group_name_H-M   'P 1'
#
loop_
_entity.id
_entity.type
_entity.pdbx_description
1 polymer ?
#
loop_
_entity_poly.entity_id
_entity_poly.type
_entity_poly.pdbx_seq_one_letter_code
_entity_poly.pdbx_strand_id
1 'polypeptide(L)' 'MITVEIKIDHDVLLKCTAIRSGEMKEEKHKYNLDDGREIYHNRKNGAVALACIMLQGLTIGGERNG' A
#
# COMPACT_ATOMS: atom_id res chain seq x y z
N MET A 1 -3.66 -5.86 -9.32
CA MET A 1 -2.66 -5.95 -8.24
C MET A 1 -1.67 -4.82 -8.46
N ILE A 2 -1.29 -4.11 -7.40
CA ILE A 2 -0.28 -3.05 -7.41
C ILE A 2 0.73 -3.39 -6.32
N THR A 3 2.02 -3.30 -6.61
CA THR A 3 3.10 -3.55 -5.66
C THR A 3 3.99 -2.33 -5.58
N VAL A 4 4.30 -1.91 -4.36
CA VAL A 4 5.21 -0.80 -4.06
C VAL A 4 6.41 -1.35 -3.32
N GLU A 5 7.61 -0.97 -3.76
CA GLU A 5 8.89 -1.38 -3.15
C GLU A 5 9.76 -0.15 -2.91
N ILE A 6 10.32 -0.02 -1.71
CA ILE A 6 11.38 0.93 -1.38
C ILE A 6 12.70 0.18 -1.44
N LYS A 7 13.68 0.70 -2.20
CA LYS A 7 15.00 0.09 -2.35
C LYS A 7 16.11 1.07 -1.98
N ILE A 8 17.17 0.58 -1.33
CA ILE A 8 18.45 1.27 -1.16
C ILE A 8 19.53 0.35 -1.72
N ASP A 9 20.42 0.86 -2.57
CA ASP A 9 21.49 0.09 -3.20
C ASP A 9 21.04 -1.23 -3.86
N HIS A 10 19.85 -1.20 -4.48
CA HIS A 10 19.15 -2.34 -5.08
C HIS A 10 18.50 -3.34 -4.10
N ASP A 11 18.77 -3.25 -2.81
CA ASP A 11 18.13 -4.07 -1.78
C ASP A 11 16.74 -3.53 -1.42
N VAL A 12 15.75 -4.42 -1.30
CA VAL A 12 14.39 -4.07 -0.92
C VAL A 12 14.30 -3.89 0.59
N LEU A 13 14.09 -2.65 1.04
CA LEU A 13 13.88 -2.35 2.46
C LEU A 13 12.44 -2.55 2.91
N LEU A 14 11.49 -2.25 2.03
CA LEU A 14 10.08 -2.34 2.36
C LEU A 14 9.28 -2.65 1.10
N LYS A 15 8.28 -3.51 1.25
CA LYS A 15 7.40 -3.93 0.17
C LYS A 15 5.98 -4.03 0.69
N CYS A 16 5.03 -3.59 -0.13
CA CYS A 16 3.61 -3.81 0.12
C CYS A 16 2.87 -4.05 -1.19
N THR A 17 1.99 -5.04 -1.17
CA THR A 17 1.12 -5.37 -2.30
C THR A 17 -0.34 -5.06 -1.96
N ALA A 18 -1.00 -4.35 -2.86
CA ALA A 18 -2.43 -4.05 -2.83
C ALA A 18 -3.17 -4.85 -3.91
N ILE A 19 -4.21 -5.57 -3.51
CA ILE A 19 -5.11 -6.29 -4.42
C ILE A 19 -6.45 -5.58 -4.42
N ARG A 20 -6.92 -5.17 -5.60
CA ARG A 20 -8.26 -4.58 -5.75
C ARG A 20 -9.29 -5.66 -5.38
N SER A 21 -10.06 -5.42 -4.34
CA SER A 21 -11.07 -6.35 -3.78
C SER A 21 -12.51 -5.93 -4.08
N GLY A 22 -12.72 -4.71 -4.59
CA GLY A 22 -14.05 -4.26 -5.02
C GLY A 22 -14.07 -2.84 -5.57
N GLU A 23 -15.25 -2.40 -5.99
CA GLU A 23 -15.57 -1.01 -6.29
C GLU A 23 -16.61 -0.52 -5.27
N MET A 24 -16.34 0.59 -4.60
CA MET A 24 -17.30 1.25 -3.72
C MET A 24 -17.73 2.55 -4.39
N LYS A 25 -18.98 2.98 -4.13
CA LYS A 25 -19.59 4.18 -4.71
C LYS A 25 -18.61 5.36 -4.79
N GLU A 26 -18.77 6.21 -5.81
CA GLU A 26 -17.99 7.45 -6.04
C GLU A 26 -16.56 7.27 -6.59
N GLU A 27 -16.35 6.31 -7.52
CA GLU A 27 -15.06 6.09 -8.21
C GLU A 27 -13.88 5.67 -7.29
N LYS A 28 -14.19 5.23 -6.06
CA LYS A 28 -13.20 4.70 -5.12
C LYS A 28 -13.07 3.20 -5.30
N HIS A 29 -11.84 2.74 -5.49
CA HIS A 29 -11.51 1.33 -5.49
C HIS A 29 -11.12 0.88 -4.09
N LYS A 30 -11.64 -0.27 -3.67
CA LYS A 30 -11.23 -0.93 -2.44
C LYS A 30 -10.03 -1.82 -2.73
N TYR A 31 -8.99 -1.71 -1.93
CA TYR A 31 -7.80 -2.55 -1.98
C TYR A 31 -7.56 -3.23 -0.64
N ASN A 32 -7.18 -4.49 -0.68
CA ASN A 32 -6.70 -5.23 0.47
C ASN A 32 -5.17 -5.28 0.38
N LEU A 33 -4.51 -4.89 1.46
CA LEU A 33 -3.06 -4.96 1.61
C LEU A 33 -2.64 -6.33 2.17
N ASP A 34 -1.38 -6.67 1.97
CA ASP A 34 -0.74 -7.88 2.51
C ASP A 34 -0.68 -7.91 4.04
N ASP A 35 -0.62 -6.74 4.68
CA ASP A 35 -0.71 -6.60 6.15
C ASP A 35 -2.15 -6.68 6.71
N GLY A 36 -3.13 -6.96 5.86
CA GLY A 36 -4.54 -7.09 6.23
C GLY A 36 -5.32 -5.78 6.31
N ARG A 37 -4.70 -4.62 6.09
CA ARG A 37 -5.42 -3.33 6.01
C ARG A 37 -6.27 -3.25 4.74
N GLU A 38 -7.42 -2.59 4.86
CA GLU A 38 -8.26 -2.23 3.72
C GLU A 38 -8.15 -0.74 3.46
N ILE A 39 -7.87 -0.36 2.21
CA ILE A 39 -7.77 1.04 1.81
C ILE A 39 -8.75 1.35 0.67
N TYR A 40 -9.27 2.57 0.70
CA TYR A 40 -10.15 3.09 -0.34
C TYR A 40 -9.42 4.22 -1.07
N HIS A 41 -9.23 4.08 -2.38
CA HIS A 41 -8.48 5.06 -3.16
C HIS A 41 -9.19 5.41 -4.46
N ASN A 42 -9.25 6.70 -4.76
CA ASN A 42 -9.82 7.18 -6.02
C ASN A 42 -8.79 7.03 -7.14
N ARG A 43 -9.18 6.42 -8.26
CA ARG A 43 -8.31 6.26 -9.44
C ARG A 43 -7.76 7.61 -9.95
N LYS A 44 -8.52 8.70 -9.82
CA LYS A 44 -8.14 10.05 -10.25
C LYS A 44 -7.03 10.68 -9.40
N ASN A 45 -6.81 10.21 -8.17
CA ASN A 45 -5.79 10.74 -7.27
C ASN A 45 -4.35 10.27 -7.62
N GLY A 46 -4.20 9.49 -8.69
CA GLY A 46 -2.90 9.03 -9.19
C GLY A 46 -2.30 7.87 -8.39
N ALA A 47 -1.27 7.24 -8.97
CA ALA A 47 -0.61 6.08 -8.40
C ALA A 47 0.32 6.42 -7.22
N VAL A 48 0.92 7.62 -7.22
CA VAL A 48 1.83 8.07 -6.15
C VAL A 48 1.10 8.24 -4.82
N ALA A 49 -0.10 8.85 -4.83
CA ALA A 49 -0.90 9.01 -3.62
C ALA A 49 -1.32 7.65 -3.03
N LEU A 50 -1.68 6.69 -3.89
CA LEU A 50 -1.96 5.31 -3.45
C LEU A 50 -0.73 4.69 -2.77
N ALA A 51 0.44 4.82 -3.39
CA ALA A 51 1.69 4.30 -2.83
C ALA A 51 1.99 4.91 -1.46
N CYS A 52 1.81 6.22 -1.26
CA CYS A 52 1.99 6.85 0.05
C CYS A 52 1.06 6.26 1.12
N ILE A 53 -0.22 6.04 0.78
CA ILE A 53 -1.21 5.45 1.71
C ILE A 53 -0.83 4.00 2.07
N MET A 54 -0.40 3.22 1.08
CA MET A 54 0.08 1.85 1.31
C MET A 54 1.25 1.84 2.30
N LEU A 55 2.17 2.80 2.18
CA LEU A 55 3.39 2.86 2.98
C LEU A 55 3.24 3.45 4.39
N GLN A 56 2.25 4.32 4.65
CA GLN A 56 2.09 5.06 5.91
C GLN A 56 1.94 4.22 7.19
N GLY A 57 1.64 2.92 7.08
CA GLY A 57 1.47 2.02 8.24
C GLY A 57 2.52 0.90 8.33
N LEU A 58 3.48 0.88 7.41
CA LEU A 58 4.49 -0.17 7.35
C LEU A 58 5.71 0.24 8.17
N THR A 59 6.02 -0.52 9.21
CA THR A 59 7.29 -0.36 9.93
C THR A 59 8.41 -1.03 9.13
N ILE A 60 9.50 -0.31 8.91
CA ILE A 60 10.72 -0.84 8.29
C ILE A 60 11.35 -1.79 9.31
N GLY A 61 11.07 -3.10 9.22
CA GLY A 61 11.89 -4.20 9.77
C GLY A 61 12.48 -4.05 11.18
N GLY A 62 11.94 -3.19 12.04
CA GLY A 62 12.40 -2.94 13.38
C GLY A 62 11.48 -3.68 14.33
N GLU A 63 12.03 -4.68 15.01
CA GLU A 63 11.38 -5.40 16.10
C GLU A 63 10.64 -4.41 17.02
N ARG A 64 9.31 -4.54 17.09
CA ARG A 64 8.55 -4.01 18.22
C ARG A 64 8.85 -4.89 19.42
N ASN A 65 9.95 -4.58 20.12
CA ASN A 65 10.12 -4.97 21.52
C ASN A 65 9.46 -3.89 22.38
N GLY A 66 8.46 -4.26 23.18
CA GLY A 66 7.89 -3.44 24.26
C GLY A 66 6.45 -2.99 24.04
#